data_AF-A0A2S1FI70-F1
#
_entry.id   AF-A0A2S1FI70-F1
#
_cell.length_a   1.000
_cell.length_b   1.000
_cell.length_c   1.000
_cell.angle_alpha   90.00
_cell.angle_beta   90.00
_cell.angle_gamma   90.00
#
_symmetry.space_group_name_H-M   'P 1'
#
loop_
_entity.id
_entity.type
_entity.pdbx_description
1 polymer ?
#
loop_
_entity_poly.entity_id
_entity_poly.type
_entity_poly.pdbx_seq_one_letter_code
_entity_poly.pdbx_strand_id
1 'polypeptide(L)'
;MKEAQLNTKDKLHELLRQCCDELLHYVREREPLHPDRWVPAVEVKTGLALNFVAVPKSSMQYGEKGWLFATLARMLEDQGRLEYRREGSRSYCRSVQS
;
A
#
# COMPACT_ATOMS: atom_id res chain seq x y z
N MET A 1 -31.99 0.05 17.51
CA MET A 1 -31.15 1.08 16.86
C MET A 1 -31.00 0.69 15.40
N LYS A 2 -31.41 1.53 14.45
CA LYS A 2 -31.18 1.27 13.01
C LYS A 2 -29.75 1.68 12.70
N GLU A 3 -28.93 0.76 12.19
CA GLU A 3 -27.63 1.10 11.62
C GLU A 3 -27.84 2.15 10.52
N ALA A 4 -27.14 3.28 10.62
CA ALA A 4 -27.09 4.24 9.53
C ALA A 4 -26.36 3.55 8.37
N GLN A 5 -27.05 3.37 7.25
CA GLN A 5 -26.44 2.76 6.08
C GLN A 5 -25.34 3.70 5.55
N LEU A 6 -24.09 3.26 5.66
CA LEU A 6 -22.94 3.96 5.10
C LEU A 6 -23.21 4.27 3.63
N ASN A 7 -22.98 5.52 3.24
CA ASN A 7 -23.08 5.91 1.84
C ASN A 7 -21.94 5.22 1.04
N THR A 8 -22.04 5.22 -0.29
CA THR A 8 -21.06 4.54 -1.15
C THR A 8 -19.64 5.04 -0.95
N LYS A 9 -19.45 6.33 -0.70
CA LYS A 9 -18.13 6.92 -0.44
C LYS A 9 -17.53 6.32 0.83
N ASP A 10 -18.28 6.29 1.93
CA ASP A 10 -17.76 5.79 3.20
C ASP A 10 -17.40 4.31 3.12
N LYS A 11 -18.20 3.51 2.39
CA LYS A 11 -17.88 2.10 2.11
C LYS A 11 -16.57 1.93 1.35
N LEU A 12 -16.34 2.73 0.31
CA LEU A 12 -15.08 2.69 -0.45
C LEU A 12 -13.89 3.07 0.42
N HIS A 13 -14.02 4.11 1.25
CA HIS A 13 -12.96 4.52 2.16
C HIS A 13 -12.66 3.47 3.22
N GLU A 14 -13.67 2.76 3.73
CA GLU A 14 -13.48 1.65 4.65
C GLU A 14 -12.73 0.48 4.00
N LEU A 15 -13.06 0.13 2.75
CA LEU A 15 -12.30 -0.88 2.00
C LEU A 15 -10.85 -0.47 1.77
N LEU A 16 -10.60 0.80 1.43
CA LEU A 16 -9.24 1.32 1.28
C LEU A 16 -8.47 1.26 2.60
N ARG A 17 -9.12 1.55 3.73
CA ARG A 17 -8.53 1.43 5.07
C ARG A 17 -8.15 -0.02 5.36
N GLN A 18 -9.03 -0.98 5.07
CA GLN A 18 -8.74 -2.41 5.21
C GLN A 18 -7.56 -2.83 4.33
N CYS A 19 -7.48 -2.37 3.08
CA CYS A 19 -6.30 -2.61 2.23
C CYS A 19 -5.01 -2.02 2.82
N CYS A 20 -5.07 -0.84 3.43
CA CYS A 20 -3.92 -0.24 4.13
C CYS A 20 -3.49 -1.10 5.32
N ASP A 21 -4.44 -1.60 6.10
CA ASP A 21 -4.18 -2.44 7.27
C ASP A 21 -3.50 -3.77 6.86
N GLU A 22 -3.99 -4.42 5.81
CA GLU A 22 -3.40 -5.64 5.25
C GLU A 22 -2.00 -5.39 4.65
N LEU A 23 -1.81 -4.28 3.93
CA LEU A 23 -0.49 -3.89 3.41
C LEU A 23 0.52 -3.69 4.54
N LEU A 24 0.13 -2.98 5.59
CA LEU A 24 0.99 -2.72 6.75
C LEU A 24 1.29 -4.01 7.51
N HIS A 25 0.31 -4.90 7.65
CA HIS A 25 0.51 -6.23 8.24
C HIS A 25 1.57 -7.01 7.48
N TYR A 26 1.45 -7.11 6.15
CA TYR A 26 2.44 -7.77 5.31
C TYR A 26 3.84 -7.15 5.46
N VAL A 27 3.95 -5.81 5.44
CA VAL A 27 5.24 -5.14 5.67
C VAL A 27 5.85 -5.57 6.99
N ARG A 28 5.08 -5.56 8.09
CA ARG A 28 5.53 -5.96 9.42
C ARG A 28 5.98 -7.41 9.49
N GLU A 29 5.35 -8.33 8.76
CA GLU A 29 5.81 -9.72 8.67
C GLU A 29 7.18 -9.86 7.98
N ARG A 30 7.49 -8.95 7.04
CA ARG A 30 8.77 -8.94 6.32
C ARG A 30 9.87 -8.21 7.07
N GLU A 31 9.55 -7.21 7.87
CA GLU A 31 10.53 -6.39 8.61
C GLU A 31 11.64 -7.19 9.33
N PRO A 32 11.36 -8.29 10.06
CA PRO A 32 12.41 -9.07 10.74
C PRO A 32 13.43 -9.72 9.80
N LEU A 33 13.11 -9.83 8.51
CA LEU A 33 13.96 -10.45 7.50
C LEU A 33 14.96 -9.45 6.87
N HIS A 34 14.84 -8.16 7.19
CA HIS A 34 15.62 -7.09 6.55
C HIS A 34 16.43 -6.27 7.58
N PRO A 35 17.67 -5.86 7.24
CA PRO A 35 18.45 -4.95 8.08
C PRO A 35 17.69 -3.65 8.36
N ASP A 36 17.75 -3.18 9.62
CA ASP A 36 17.07 -1.97 10.09
C ASP A 36 15.55 -1.93 9.80
N ARG A 37 14.97 -3.10 9.50
CA ARG A 37 13.56 -3.34 9.15
C ARG A 37 13.09 -2.67 7.86
N TRP A 38 14.00 -2.22 7.00
CA TRP A 38 13.62 -1.59 5.74
C TRP A 38 13.30 -2.64 4.67
N VAL A 39 12.01 -2.83 4.39
CA VAL A 39 11.54 -3.80 3.40
C VAL A 39 11.61 -3.18 2.01
N PRO A 40 12.20 -3.85 1.00
CA PRO A 40 12.18 -3.37 -0.38
C PRO A 40 10.75 -3.25 -0.91
N ALA A 41 10.38 -2.09 -1.46
CA ALA A 41 9.04 -1.87 -2.03
C ALA A 41 8.74 -2.80 -3.22
N VAL A 42 9.78 -3.29 -3.92
CA VAL A 42 9.63 -4.31 -4.97
C VAL A 42 9.16 -5.65 -4.39
N GLU A 43 9.67 -6.04 -3.22
CA GLU A 43 9.26 -7.27 -2.54
C GLU A 43 7.79 -7.20 -2.14
N VAL A 44 7.36 -6.08 -1.54
CA VAL A 44 5.96 -5.87 -1.15
C VAL A 44 5.04 -5.91 -2.37
N LYS A 45 5.37 -5.17 -3.44
CA LYS A 45 4.56 -5.14 -4.66
C LYS A 45 4.45 -6.51 -5.33
N THR A 46 5.55 -7.26 -5.40
CA THR A 46 5.55 -8.59 -6.02
C THR A 46 4.86 -9.62 -5.14
N GLY A 47 5.13 -9.62 -3.84
CA GLY A 47 4.56 -10.58 -2.89
C GLY A 47 3.05 -10.46 -2.71
N LEU A 48 2.48 -9.27 -2.90
CA LEU A 48 1.05 -9.00 -2.85
C LEU A 48 0.41 -8.82 -4.25
N ALA A 49 1.16 -9.03 -5.32
CA ALA A 49 0.71 -8.82 -6.71
C ALA A 49 0.03 -7.45 -6.94
N LEU A 50 0.64 -6.37 -6.44
CA LEU A 50 0.07 -5.01 -6.45
C LEU A 50 0.42 -4.18 -7.70
N ASN A 51 1.05 -4.80 -8.70
CA ASN A 51 1.27 -4.19 -9.99
C ASN A 51 0.07 -4.53 -10.89
N PHE A 52 -0.63 -3.50 -11.37
CA PHE A 52 -1.82 -3.69 -12.21
C PHE A 52 -1.71 -2.89 -13.50
N VAL A 53 -2.47 -3.33 -14.51
CA VAL A 53 -2.89 -2.45 -15.60
C VAL A 53 -3.88 -1.44 -15.02
N ALA A 54 -3.44 -0.20 -14.89
CA ALA A 54 -4.09 0.81 -14.05
C ALA A 54 -5.02 1.76 -14.83
N VAL A 55 -5.29 1.46 -16.11
CA VAL A 55 -6.20 2.24 -16.96
C VAL A 55 -7.29 1.35 -17.56
N PRO A 56 -8.46 1.91 -17.92
CA PRO A 56 -9.50 1.17 -18.64
C PRO A 56 -8.99 0.58 -19.95
N LYS A 57 -9.61 -0.52 -20.40
CA LYS A 57 -9.20 -1.26 -21.62
C LYS A 57 -9.17 -0.42 -22.91
N SER A 58 -9.95 0.66 -22.98
CA SER A 58 -9.99 1.57 -24.12
C SER A 58 -8.84 2.59 -24.14
N SER A 59 -8.07 2.68 -23.05
CA SER A 59 -6.96 3.62 -22.92
C SER A 59 -5.63 2.97 -23.31
N MET A 60 -4.67 3.78 -23.77
CA MET A 60 -3.32 3.31 -24.04
C MET A 60 -2.58 3.04 -22.73
N GLN A 61 -2.13 1.79 -22.52
CA GLN A 61 -1.36 1.38 -21.35
C GLN A 61 0.07 1.02 -21.73
N TYR A 62 1.01 1.31 -20.84
CA TYR A 62 2.40 0.87 -20.93
C TYR A 62 2.77 -0.03 -19.76
N GLY A 63 2.42 -1.32 -19.85
CA GLY A 63 2.73 -2.36 -18.86
C GLY A 63 2.06 -2.14 -17.48
N GLU A 64 2.33 -3.02 -16.54
CA GLU A 64 1.79 -2.90 -15.18
C GLU A 64 2.45 -1.76 -14.40
N LYS A 65 1.69 -1.15 -13.48
CA LYS A 65 2.12 -0.06 -12.60
C LYS A 65 1.84 -0.41 -11.15
N GLY A 66 2.79 -0.09 -10.28
CA GLY A 66 2.65 -0.23 -8.82
C GLY A 66 1.91 0.94 -8.16
N TRP A 67 0.92 1.52 -8.84
CA TRP A 67 0.21 2.70 -8.34
C TRP A 67 -0.66 2.38 -7.13
N LEU A 68 -1.27 1.19 -7.04
CA LEU A 68 -2.05 0.82 -5.87
C LEU A 68 -1.18 0.81 -4.60
N PHE A 69 0.01 0.19 -4.67
CA PHE A 69 0.98 0.27 -3.58
C PHE A 69 1.33 1.72 -3.22
N ALA A 70 1.62 2.57 -4.21
CA ALA A 70 1.97 3.97 -3.96
C ALA A 70 0.84 4.74 -3.25
N THR A 71 -0.42 4.53 -3.68
CA THR A 71 -1.59 5.15 -3.04
C THR A 71 -1.76 4.68 -1.59
N LEU A 72 -1.73 3.37 -1.34
CA LEU A 72 -1.89 2.81 0.01
C LEU A 72 -0.74 3.21 0.93
N ALA A 73 0.50 3.17 0.45
CA ALA A 73 1.66 3.62 1.19
C ALA A 73 1.54 5.09 1.58
N ARG A 74 1.11 5.96 0.64
CA ARG A 74 0.87 7.37 0.93
C ARG A 74 -0.21 7.59 2.00
N MET A 75 -1.32 6.84 1.93
CA MET A 75 -2.37 6.90 2.94
C MET A 75 -1.86 6.50 4.33
N LEU A 76 -0.97 5.51 4.41
CA LEU A 76 -0.34 5.10 5.67
C LEU A 76 0.69 6.13 6.18
N GLU A 77 1.46 6.75 5.29
CA GLU A 77 2.38 7.86 5.63
C GLU A 77 1.60 9.05 6.21
N ASP A 78 0.49 9.44 5.58
CA ASP A 78 -0.38 10.53 6.05
C ASP A 78 -1.00 10.23 7.44
N GLN A 79 -1.11 8.95 7.82
CA GLN A 79 -1.55 8.48 9.14
C GLN A 79 -0.41 8.33 10.16
N GLY A 80 0.84 8.55 9.74
CA GLY A 80 2.02 8.32 10.59
C GLY A 80 2.23 6.84 10.94
N ARG A 81 1.83 5.92 10.06
CA ARG A 81 1.90 4.46 10.29
C ARG A 81 2.99 3.76 9.47
N LEU A 82 3.46 4.39 8.42
CA LEU A 82 4.49 3.87 7.51
C LEU A 82 5.51 4.98 7.24
N GLU A 83 6.78 4.58 7.14
CA GLU A 83 7.86 5.41 6.60
C GLU A 83 8.26 4.87 5.24
N TYR A 84 8.58 5.77 4.32
CA TYR A 84 9.11 5.43 3.01
C TYR A 84 10.44 6.14 2.77
N ARG A 85 11.38 5.44 2.15
CA ARG A 85 12.65 6.04 1.70
C ARG A 85 13.05 5.55 0.33
N ARG A 86 13.84 6.37 -0.35
CA ARG A 86 14.44 6.03 -1.65
C ARG A 86 15.96 6.14 -1.57
N GLU A 87 16.64 5.11 -2.05
CA GLU A 87 18.09 5.08 -2.18
C GLU A 87 18.43 4.73 -3.63
N GLY A 88 18.85 5.73 -4.40
CA GLY A 88 19.08 5.60 -5.84
C GLY A 88 17.80 5.21 -6.60
N SER A 89 17.83 4.04 -7.25
CA SER A 89 16.69 3.47 -7.98
C SER A 89 15.79 2.58 -7.13
N ARG A 90 16.20 2.26 -5.89
CA ARG A 90 15.47 1.37 -4.99
C ARG A 90 14.64 2.17 -3.99
N SER A 91 13.49 1.61 -3.67
CA SER A 91 12.55 2.17 -2.72
C SER A 91 12.32 1.16 -1.60
N TYR A 92 12.16 1.65 -0.38
CA TYR A 92 11.96 0.84 0.81
C TYR A 92 10.84 1.45 1.65
N CYS A 93 10.18 0.60 2.42
CA CYS A 93 9.22 1.02 3.43
C CYS A 93 9.41 0.23 4.72
N ARG A 94 8.89 0.77 5.82
CA ARG A 94 8.77 0.11 7.12
C ARG A 94 7.62 0.72 7.91
N SER A 95 7.08 0.00 8.88
CA SER A 95 6.13 0.56 9.83
C SER A 95 6.81 1.55 10.78
N VAL A 96 6.07 2.60 11.16
CA VAL A 96 6.48 3.50 12.23
C VAL A 96 6.43 2.73 13.55
N GLN A 97 7.47 2.83 14.38
CA GLN A 97 7.44 2.27 15.72
C GLN A 97 6.45 3.06 16.58
N SER A 98 5.36 2.40 16.96
CA SER A 98 4.48 2.83 18.04
C SER A 98 5.04 2.39 19.39
#